data_AF-A0A7C2PJU4-F1
#
_entry.id   AF-A0A7C2PJU4-F1
#
_cell.length_a   1.000
_cell.length_b   1.000
_cell.length_c   1.000
_cell.angle_alpha   90.00
_cell.angle_beta   90.00
_cell.angle_gamma   90.00
#
_symmetry.space_group_name_H-M   'P 1'
#
loop_
_entity.id
_entity.type
_entity.pdbx_description
1 polymer ?
#
loop_
_entity_poly.entity_id
_entity_poly.type
_entity_poly.pdbx_seq_one_letter_code
_entity_poly.pdbx_strand_id
1 'polypeptide(L)'
;MKISLYLIFLVILTLSVFGGQDSFLKGKYTLYLPNTDSWQHHSITINKVSTRWIKGIIKLDFSIGPQAKEPSPWEILHSIPFRANYDHETKKLTFSVKVNLLRPHKYHFRGYFLDSNDFKGIVGIYKINGKEVGGFLAQRKTK
;
A
#
# COMPACT_ATOMS: atom_id res chain seq x y z
N MET A 1 -13.29 -42.56 -31.27
CA MET A 1 -12.20 -41.69 -30.78
C MET A 1 -12.68 -41.03 -29.49
N LYS A 2 -12.31 -41.59 -28.33
CA LYS A 2 -12.75 -41.08 -27.01
C LYS A 2 -11.87 -39.90 -26.63
N ILE A 3 -12.31 -38.68 -26.92
CA ILE A 3 -11.69 -37.46 -26.38
C ILE A 3 -11.92 -37.50 -24.87
N SER A 4 -10.82 -37.72 -24.15
CA SER A 4 -10.81 -37.98 -22.72
C SER A 4 -11.35 -36.75 -21.97
N LEU A 5 -12.53 -36.91 -21.34
CA LEU A 5 -13.20 -35.89 -20.51
C LEU A 5 -12.27 -35.33 -19.41
N TYR A 6 -11.23 -36.08 -19.04
CA TYR A 6 -10.20 -35.71 -18.06
C TYR A 6 -9.35 -34.50 -18.48
N LEU A 7 -9.16 -34.25 -19.78
CA LEU A 7 -8.33 -33.12 -20.21
C LEU A 7 -9.02 -31.76 -19.98
N ILE A 8 -10.36 -31.72 -20.07
CA ILE A 8 -11.14 -30.50 -19.88
C ILE A 8 -11.23 -30.13 -18.39
N PHE A 9 -11.32 -31.12 -17.51
CA PHE A 9 -11.32 -30.89 -16.06
C PHE A 9 -9.97 -30.35 -15.53
N LEU A 10 -8.84 -30.76 -16.12
CA LEU A 10 -7.51 -30.28 -15.72
C LEU A 10 -7.26 -28.81 -16.12
N VAL A 11 -7.80 -28.38 -17.26
CA VAL A 11 -7.67 -26.98 -17.72
C VAL A 11 -8.62 -26.06 -16.94
N ILE A 12 -9.81 -26.53 -16.56
CA ILE A 12 -10.75 -25.73 -15.77
C ILE A 12 -10.28 -25.58 -14.31
N LEU A 13 -9.62 -26.59 -13.72
CA LEU A 13 -9.07 -26.47 -12.36
C LEU A 13 -7.87 -25.51 -12.26
N THR A 14 -7.05 -25.38 -13.30
CA THR A 14 -5.88 -24.48 -13.25
C THR A 14 -6.25 -23.00 -13.49
N LEU A 15 -7.32 -22.73 -14.24
CA LEU A 15 -7.79 -21.36 -14.49
C LEU A 15 -8.61 -20.77 -13.34
N SER A 16 -9.15 -21.61 -12.45
CA SER A 16 -10.07 -21.16 -11.39
C SER A 16 -9.38 -20.70 -10.09
N VAL A 17 -8.09 -21.01 -9.89
CA VAL A 17 -7.39 -20.73 -8.63
C VAL A 17 -6.77 -19.32 -8.59
N PHE A 18 -6.60 -18.65 -9.73
CA PHE A 18 -5.83 -17.39 -9.80
C PHE A 18 -6.67 -16.09 -9.78
N GLY A 19 -8.01 -16.17 -9.76
CA GLY A 19 -8.88 -15.00 -9.90
C GLY A 19 -9.38 -14.36 -8.60
N GLY A 20 -9.44 -15.11 -7.50
CA GLY A 20 -10.18 -14.70 -6.30
C GLY A 20 -9.34 -14.13 -5.15
N GLN A 21 -8.06 -14.52 -5.06
CA GLN A 21 -7.24 -14.25 -3.88
C GLN A 21 -6.77 -12.79 -3.81
N ASP A 22 -6.67 -12.05 -4.91
CA ASP A 22 -6.07 -10.70 -4.90
C ASP A 22 -7.03 -9.56 -4.55
N SER A 23 -8.32 -9.87 -4.40
CA SER A 23 -9.36 -8.88 -4.15
C SER A 23 -9.26 -8.25 -2.75
N PHE A 24 -8.73 -8.97 -1.75
CA PHE A 24 -8.64 -8.49 -0.37
C PHE A 24 -7.65 -7.33 -0.20
N LEU A 25 -6.61 -7.28 -1.05
CA LEU A 25 -5.58 -6.24 -1.02
C LEU A 25 -6.08 -4.91 -1.57
N LYS A 26 -7.08 -4.92 -2.46
CA LYS A 26 -7.63 -3.68 -3.05
C LYS A 26 -8.43 -2.90 -2.02
N GLY A 27 -8.26 -1.58 -2.04
CA GLY A 27 -9.02 -0.68 -1.18
C GLY A 27 -8.20 0.46 -0.61
N LYS A 28 -8.83 1.21 0.28
CA LYS A 28 -8.23 2.35 0.98
C LYS A 28 -7.83 1.95 2.39
N TYR A 29 -6.63 2.33 2.77
CA TYR A 29 -6.03 2.12 4.07
C TYR A 29 -5.71 3.48 4.68
N THR A 30 -6.11 3.68 5.94
CA THR A 30 -5.63 4.80 6.75
C THR A 30 -4.21 4.49 7.18
N LEU A 31 -3.27 5.37 6.87
CA LEU A 31 -1.86 5.20 7.21
C LEU A 31 -1.55 5.99 8.47
N TYR A 32 -1.01 5.31 9.47
CA TYR A 32 -0.51 5.88 10.70
C TYR A 32 1.02 5.82 10.68
N LEU A 33 1.64 6.97 10.87
CA LEU A 33 3.08 7.12 11.03
C LEU A 33 3.33 7.69 12.43
N PRO A 34 4.45 7.33 13.08
CA PRO A 34 4.85 7.95 14.33
C PRO A 34 5.20 9.42 14.08
N ASN A 35 4.97 10.26 15.09
CA ASN A 35 5.26 11.70 15.06
C ASN A 35 4.48 12.49 14.00
N THR A 36 3.23 12.09 13.73
CA THR A 36 2.27 12.86 12.94
C THR A 36 1.22 13.47 13.85
N ASP A 37 0.80 14.68 13.53
CA ASP A 37 -0.25 15.37 14.27
C ASP A 37 -1.63 14.78 13.97
N SER A 38 -2.59 14.97 14.88
CA SER A 38 -3.93 14.35 14.80
C SER A 38 -4.76 14.80 13.58
N TRP A 39 -4.48 15.98 13.03
CA TRP A 39 -5.13 16.50 11.83
C TRP A 39 -4.50 15.99 10.54
N GLN A 40 -3.33 15.36 10.59
CA GLN A 40 -2.68 14.82 9.40
C GLN A 40 -3.32 13.50 8.99
N HIS A 41 -3.84 13.44 7.77
CA HIS A 41 -4.58 12.28 7.28
C HIS A 41 -3.86 11.57 6.13
N HIS A 42 -2.94 10.67 6.49
CA HIS A 42 -2.25 9.84 5.51
C HIS A 42 -3.11 8.65 5.06
N SER A 43 -2.95 8.23 3.81
CA SER A 43 -3.63 7.02 3.33
C SER A 43 -2.88 6.32 2.21
N ILE A 44 -3.15 5.02 2.05
CA ILE A 44 -2.70 4.22 0.93
C ILE A 44 -3.95 3.69 0.23
N THR A 45 -4.07 3.92 -1.07
CA THR A 45 -5.13 3.34 -1.90
C THR A 45 -4.50 2.36 -2.88
N ILE A 46 -4.88 1.10 -2.79
CA ILE A 46 -4.45 0.05 -3.72
C ILE A 46 -5.52 -0.12 -4.80
N ASN A 47 -5.15 0.19 -6.04
CA ASN A 47 -6.05 0.19 -7.19
C ASN A 47 -5.92 -1.09 -8.03
N LYS A 48 -4.69 -1.59 -8.20
CA LYS A 48 -4.40 -2.76 -9.03
C LYS A 48 -3.46 -3.70 -8.31
N VAL A 49 -3.79 -4.99 -8.36
CA VAL A 49 -3.03 -6.08 -7.78
C VAL A 49 -2.71 -7.06 -8.91
N SER A 50 -1.52 -7.60 -8.88
CA SER A 50 -1.00 -8.61 -9.80
C SER A 50 -0.12 -9.57 -9.00
N THR A 51 0.23 -10.70 -9.61
CA THR A 51 0.98 -11.80 -8.99
C THR A 51 2.34 -11.40 -8.40
N ARG A 52 2.95 -10.29 -8.83
CA ARG A 52 4.26 -9.85 -8.29
C ARG A 52 4.31 -8.39 -7.88
N TRP A 53 3.25 -7.64 -8.16
CA TRP A 53 3.27 -6.20 -7.95
C TRP A 53 1.88 -5.64 -7.65
N ILE A 54 1.90 -4.52 -6.94
CA ILE A 54 0.71 -3.74 -6.61
C ILE A 54 0.92 -2.31 -7.10
N LYS A 55 -0.13 -1.67 -7.58
CA LYS A 55 -0.15 -0.25 -7.92
C LYS A 55 -1.21 0.47 -7.10
N GLY A 56 -0.87 1.67 -6.68
CA GLY A 56 -1.73 2.49 -5.86
C GLY A 56 -1.28 3.94 -5.79
N ILE A 57 -1.92 4.67 -4.90
CA ILE A 57 -1.60 6.05 -4.56
C ILE A 57 -1.37 6.10 -3.06
N ILE A 58 -0.25 6.67 -2.64
CA ILE A 58 -0.02 7.04 -1.25
C ILE A 58 -0.28 8.54 -1.12
N LYS A 59 -1.06 8.91 -0.10
CA LYS A 59 -1.31 10.28 0.30
C LYS A 59 -0.53 10.55 1.58
N LEU A 60 0.37 11.51 1.53
CA LEU A 60 1.15 11.97 2.67
C LEU A 60 0.74 13.40 2.98
N ASP A 61 0.15 13.61 4.15
CA ASP A 61 -0.32 14.91 4.61
C ASP A 61 0.76 15.56 5.47
N PHE A 62 1.40 16.59 4.94
CA PHE A 62 2.37 17.40 5.71
C PHE A 62 1.80 18.77 6.04
N SER A 63 0.47 18.91 6.02
CA SER A 63 -0.17 20.17 6.37
C SER A 63 0.16 20.59 7.80
N ILE A 64 0.36 21.90 7.94
CA ILE A 64 0.73 22.58 9.18
C ILE A 64 -0.49 22.94 10.05
N GLY A 65 -1.68 22.43 9.70
CA GLY A 65 -2.92 22.75 10.41
C GLY A 65 -3.36 24.21 10.23
N PRO A 66 -4.25 24.71 11.12
CA PRO A 66 -4.74 26.08 11.06
C PRO A 66 -3.67 27.08 11.54
N GLN A 67 -2.73 27.41 10.66
CA GLN A 67 -1.79 28.51 10.88
C GLN A 67 -2.22 29.73 10.07
N ALA A 68 -2.02 30.93 10.61
CA ALA A 68 -2.27 32.20 9.93
C ALA A 68 -1.18 32.54 8.88
N LYS A 69 -0.62 31.54 8.20
CA LYS A 69 0.35 31.70 7.13
C LYS A 69 -0.03 30.84 5.93
N GLU A 70 0.34 31.28 4.74
CA GLU A 70 0.21 30.47 3.55
C GLU A 70 1.13 29.23 3.65
N PRO A 71 0.63 28.03 3.38
CA PRO A 71 1.45 26.83 3.42
C PRO A 71 2.47 26.84 2.28
N SER A 72 3.70 26.49 2.63
CA SER A 72 4.76 26.23 1.66
C SER A 72 4.38 25.04 0.77
N PRO A 73 4.94 24.89 -0.45
CA PRO A 73 4.65 23.75 -1.33
C PRO A 73 4.92 22.36 -0.73
N TRP A 74 5.65 22.28 0.38
CA TRP A 74 5.87 21.05 1.13
C TRP A 74 4.82 20.80 2.21
N GLU A 75 4.17 21.85 2.73
CA GLU A 75 3.20 21.87 3.84
C GLU A 75 1.77 21.56 3.36
N ILE A 76 1.64 20.62 2.40
CA ILE A 76 0.37 20.26 1.76
C ILE A 76 0.20 18.74 1.68
N LEU A 77 -0.96 18.31 1.17
CA LEU A 77 -1.24 16.92 0.87
C LEU A 77 -0.55 16.47 -0.43
N HIS A 78 0.36 15.50 -0.33
CA HIS A 78 1.05 14.91 -1.49
C HIS A 78 0.39 13.60 -1.90
N SER A 79 -0.16 13.54 -3.11
CA SER A 79 -0.72 12.30 -3.68
C SER A 79 0.25 11.72 -4.70
N ILE A 80 0.89 10.60 -4.35
CA ILE A 80 2.01 10.05 -5.13
C ILE A 80 1.65 8.63 -5.61
N PRO A 81 1.67 8.37 -6.93
CA PRO A 81 1.50 7.01 -7.42
C PRO A 81 2.70 6.14 -7.02
N PHE A 82 2.43 4.90 -6.64
CA PHE A 82 3.48 3.94 -6.32
C PHE A 82 3.29 2.62 -7.06
N ARG A 83 4.41 1.92 -7.23
CA ARG A 83 4.46 0.51 -7.59
C ARG A 83 5.19 -0.23 -6.48
N ALA A 84 4.52 -1.21 -5.89
CA ALA A 84 5.08 -2.08 -4.88
C ALA A 84 5.41 -3.44 -5.48
N ASN A 85 6.50 -4.05 -5.01
CA ASN A 85 6.71 -5.48 -5.14
C ASN A 85 5.92 -6.17 -4.03
N TYR A 86 5.17 -7.19 -4.41
CA TYR A 86 4.38 -7.98 -3.48
C TYR A 86 4.71 -9.46 -3.65
N ASP A 87 5.09 -10.07 -2.54
CA ASP A 87 5.35 -11.49 -2.42
C ASP A 87 4.13 -12.12 -1.74
N HIS A 88 3.46 -13.02 -2.46
CA HIS A 88 2.23 -13.67 -2.00
C HIS A 88 2.48 -14.72 -0.93
N GLU A 89 3.65 -15.36 -0.93
CA GLU A 89 3.99 -16.41 0.03
C GLU A 89 4.27 -15.79 1.40
N THR A 90 5.06 -14.73 1.42
CA THR A 90 5.43 -14.04 2.66
C THR A 90 4.49 -12.90 3.03
N LYS A 91 3.52 -12.57 2.16
CA LYS A 91 2.65 -11.39 2.24
C LYS A 91 3.43 -10.07 2.34
N LYS A 92 4.69 -10.06 1.91
CA LYS A 92 5.59 -8.93 2.04
C LYS A 92 5.35 -7.93 0.93
N LEU A 93 5.27 -6.66 1.30
CA LEU A 93 5.13 -5.52 0.40
C LEU A 93 6.32 -4.57 0.55
N THR A 94 6.91 -4.17 -0.58
CA THR A 94 7.96 -3.16 -0.61
C THR A 94 7.71 -2.13 -1.70
N PHE A 95 7.79 -0.85 -1.37
CA PHE A 95 7.70 0.23 -2.36
C PHE A 95 8.50 1.45 -1.96
N SER A 96 8.69 2.37 -2.90
CA SER A 96 9.27 3.67 -2.62
C SER A 96 8.53 4.75 -3.35
N VAL A 97 8.42 5.91 -2.71
CA VAL A 97 7.88 7.12 -3.30
C VAL A 97 8.83 8.28 -3.07
N LYS A 98 8.86 9.20 -4.02
CA LYS A 98 9.63 10.42 -3.93
C LYS A 98 8.67 11.57 -3.75
N VAL A 99 8.80 12.30 -2.65
CA VAL A 99 8.13 13.58 -2.47
C VAL A 99 9.05 14.61 -3.10
N ASN A 100 8.66 15.13 -4.27
CA ASN A 100 9.43 16.16 -4.97
C ASN A 100 9.17 17.51 -4.27
N LEU A 101 10.14 17.93 -3.46
CA LEU A 101 10.17 19.22 -2.77
C LEU A 101 11.43 19.99 -3.20
N LEU A 102 11.63 21.19 -2.64
CA LEU A 102 12.91 21.93 -2.69
C LEU A 102 14.11 21.04 -2.31
N ARG A 103 13.91 20.07 -1.41
CA ARG A 103 14.81 18.94 -1.17
C ARG A 103 14.04 17.63 -1.32
N PRO A 104 14.30 16.80 -2.34
CA PRO A 104 13.53 15.59 -2.55
C PRO A 104 13.75 14.59 -1.41
N HIS A 105 12.66 14.09 -0.84
CA HIS A 105 12.69 13.03 0.17
C HIS A 105 12.19 11.72 -0.44
N LYS A 106 13.00 10.67 -0.33
CA LYS A 106 12.65 9.31 -0.76
C LYS A 106 12.16 8.53 0.44
N TYR A 107 10.87 8.20 0.44
CA TYR A 107 10.26 7.31 1.41
C TYR A 107 10.32 5.89 0.88
N HIS A 108 10.84 4.97 1.68
CA HIS A 108 10.87 3.54 1.37
C HIS A 108 10.07 2.78 2.42
N PHE A 109 9.03 2.10 2.01
CA PHE A 109 8.15 1.33 2.88
C PHE A 109 8.40 -0.16 2.66
N ARG A 110 8.55 -0.89 3.77
CA ARG A 110 8.64 -2.35 3.79
C ARG A 110 7.71 -2.86 4.88
N GLY A 111 6.74 -3.67 4.51
CA GLY A 111 5.78 -4.22 5.46
C GLY A 111 5.22 -5.57 5.03
N TYR A 112 4.28 -6.05 5.83
CA TYR A 112 3.60 -7.31 5.67
C TYR A 112 2.10 -7.08 5.75
N PHE A 113 1.36 -7.70 4.84
CA PHE A 113 -0.09 -7.69 4.91
C PHE A 113 -0.57 -8.66 5.98
N LEU A 114 -1.41 -8.18 6.88
CA LEU A 114 -2.07 -8.95 7.92
C LEU A 114 -3.57 -8.95 7.67
N ASP A 115 -4.14 -10.16 7.71
CA ASP A 115 -5.58 -10.39 7.64
C ASP A 115 -5.94 -11.25 8.85
N SER A 116 -6.39 -10.59 9.91
CA SER A 116 -6.95 -11.21 11.11
C SER A 116 -8.38 -10.70 11.32
N ASN A 117 -9.09 -11.30 12.27
CA ASN A 117 -10.45 -10.89 12.62
C ASN A 117 -10.49 -9.43 13.11
N ASP A 118 -9.48 -9.02 13.88
CA ASP A 118 -9.42 -7.69 14.50
C ASP A 118 -8.68 -6.65 13.65
N PHE A 119 -7.86 -7.11 12.69
CA PHE A 119 -7.02 -6.22 11.89
C PHE A 119 -6.87 -6.70 10.46
N LYS A 120 -7.20 -5.81 9.52
CA LYS A 120 -6.92 -6.00 8.10
C LYS A 120 -6.10 -4.82 7.62
N GLY A 121 -4.86 -5.05 7.23
CA GLY A 121 -3.97 -3.96 6.89
C GLY A 121 -2.52 -4.34 6.66
N ILE A 122 -1.65 -3.34 6.67
CA ILE A 122 -0.22 -3.50 6.45
C ILE A 122 0.51 -2.99 7.69
N VAL A 123 1.44 -3.77 8.21
CA VAL A 123 2.36 -3.33 9.27
C VAL A 123 3.78 -3.37 8.74
N GLY A 124 4.63 -2.44 9.15
CA GLY A 124 6.01 -2.46 8.68
C GLY A 124 6.86 -1.35 9.24
N ILE A 125 7.98 -1.12 8.54
CA ILE A 125 8.91 -0.04 8.81
C ILE A 125 9.04 0.84 7.56
N TYR A 126 9.38 2.10 7.78
CA TYR A 126 9.71 3.01 6.70
C TYR A 126 11.02 3.73 6.95
N LYS A 127 11.66 4.07 5.84
CA LYS A 127 12.92 4.82 5.79
C LYS A 127 12.70 6.10 5.02
N ILE A 128 13.39 7.15 5.43
CA ILE A 128 13.48 8.41 4.68
C ILE A 128 14.94 8.59 4.30
N ASN A 129 15.21 8.74 3.00
CA ASN A 129 16.55 8.93 2.46
C ASN A 129 17.56 7.86 2.93
N GLY A 130 17.09 6.61 3.08
CA GLY A 130 17.90 5.46 3.50
C GLY A 130 18.02 5.26 5.01
N LYS A 131 17.67 6.26 5.82
CA LYS A 131 17.65 6.16 7.29
C LYS A 131 16.31 5.63 7.78
N GLU A 132 16.33 4.64 8.66
CA GLU A 132 15.13 4.16 9.33
C GLU A 132 14.54 5.23 10.24
N VAL A 133 13.24 5.47 10.11
CA VAL A 133 12.54 6.53 10.86
C VAL A 133 11.56 5.93 11.86
N GLY A 134 10.88 4.85 11.51
CA GLY A 134 10.00 4.16 12.44
C GLY A 134 9.14 3.08 11.80
N GLY A 135 8.25 2.54 12.63
CA GLY A 135 7.18 1.64 12.20
C GLY A 135 6.04 2.39 11.50
N PHE A 136 5.20 1.68 10.76
CA PHE A 136 3.94 2.22 10.26
C PHE A 136 2.83 1.16 10.36
N LEU A 137 1.60 1.65 10.43
CA LEU A 137 0.38 0.85 10.38
C LEU A 137 -0.52 1.41 9.29
N ALA A 138 -0.97 0.58 8.35
CA ALA A 138 -1.95 0.95 7.35
C ALA A 138 -3.19 0.08 7.50
N GLN A 139 -4.23 0.59 8.16
CA GLN A 139 -5.44 -0.16 8.46
C GLN A 139 -6.49 0.03 7.36
N ARG A 140 -7.09 -1.05 6.87
CA ARG A 140 -8.15 -1.00 5.85
C ARG A 140 -9.35 -0.29 6.44
N LYS A 141 -9.89 0.69 5.71
CA LYS A 141 -11.13 1.35 6.12
C LYS A 141 -12.29 0.42 5.78
N THR A 142 -12.88 -0.23 6.79
CA THR A 142 -14.20 -0.86 6.67
C THR A 142 -15.24 0.25 6.51
N LYS A 143 -16.06 0.14 5.46
CA LYS A 143 -17.27 0.97 5.33
C LYS A 143 -18.37 0.37 6.19
#